data_AF-A0A2N1F8T0-F1
#
_entry.id   AF-A0A2N1F8T0-F1
#
_cell.length_a   1.000
_cell.length_b   1.000
_cell.length_c   1.000
_cell.angle_alpha   90.00
_cell.angle_beta   90.00
_cell.angle_gamma   90.00
#
_symmetry.space_group_name_H-M   'P 1'
#
loop_
_entity.id
_entity.type
_entity.pdbx_description
1 polymer ?
#
loop_
_entity_poly.entity_id
_entity_poly.type
_entity_poly.pdbx_seq_one_letter_code
_entity_poly.pdbx_strand_id
1 'polypeptide(L)'
;MNKTTKNSTDYINKKMGKKTGFSTPDSYFNKVDDRILSMIKPTSLSKGINIFSTPDNYFTTVEDDIFEKLNIKKTKNIKVISLRKRILQFVPLIAAASVLLFISLNYLNTSTTYDFEDITEADITFWYENGYGSADSNELATVIDNSDFDEAFLTTINDESIESYLNTMDNSILINEIQ
;
A
#
# COMPACT_ATOMS: atom_id res chain seq x y z
N MET A 1 -14.35 22.48 -45.02
CA MET A 1 -13.17 21.62 -45.26
C MET A 1 -13.37 20.30 -44.51
N ASN A 2 -13.68 19.22 -45.22
CA ASN A 2 -13.99 17.92 -44.60
C ASN A 2 -12.68 17.14 -44.38
N LYS A 3 -12.23 17.03 -43.12
CA LYS A 3 -10.99 16.31 -42.78
C LYS A 3 -11.31 14.81 -42.73
N THR A 4 -11.03 14.08 -43.80
CA THR A 4 -11.13 12.62 -43.80
C THR A 4 -10.06 12.05 -42.87
N THR A 5 -10.47 11.40 -41.78
CA THR A 5 -9.56 10.73 -40.84
C THR A 5 -8.84 9.58 -41.55
N LYS A 6 -7.53 9.46 -41.34
CA LYS A 6 -6.65 8.49 -42.03
C LYS A 6 -7.08 7.02 -41.82
N ASN A 7 -7.87 6.75 -40.79
CA ASN A 7 -8.36 5.40 -40.45
C ASN A 7 -9.84 5.20 -40.81
N SER A 8 -10.50 6.16 -41.47
CA SER A 8 -11.87 5.98 -41.94
C SER A 8 -11.93 4.93 -43.05
N THR A 9 -12.98 4.12 -43.05
CA THR A 9 -13.27 3.12 -44.10
C THR A 9 -13.30 3.76 -45.49
N ASP A 10 -13.80 4.99 -45.61
CA ASP A 10 -13.83 5.74 -46.87
C ASP A 10 -12.42 6.08 -47.38
N TYR A 11 -11.51 6.45 -46.48
CA TYR A 11 -10.12 6.76 -46.82
C TYR A 11 -9.35 5.51 -47.24
N ILE A 12 -9.53 4.39 -46.53
CA ILE A 12 -8.90 3.11 -46.85
C ILE A 12 -9.40 2.59 -48.20
N ASN A 13 -10.71 2.61 -48.44
CA ASN A 13 -11.32 2.18 -49.71
C ASN A 13 -10.89 3.05 -50.89
N LYS A 14 -10.72 4.36 -50.69
CA LYS A 14 -10.20 5.27 -51.72
C LYS A 14 -8.74 4.96 -52.08
N LYS A 15 -7.92 4.57 -51.10
CA LYS A 15 -6.48 4.34 -51.32
C LYS A 15 -6.15 2.94 -51.81
N MET A 16 -6.86 1.91 -51.35
CA MET A 16 -6.62 0.51 -51.69
C MET A 16 -7.57 -0.03 -52.78
N GLY A 17 -8.64 0.70 -53.09
CA GLY A 17 -9.74 0.19 -53.91
C GLY A 17 -10.68 -0.70 -53.09
N LYS A 18 -11.96 -0.80 -53.51
CA LYS A 18 -12.95 -1.67 -52.85
C LYS A 18 -12.72 -3.16 -53.10
N LYS A 19 -11.80 -3.50 -54.01
CA LYS A 19 -11.42 -4.89 -54.31
C LYS A 19 -10.19 -5.20 -53.49
N THR A 20 -10.23 -6.29 -52.75
CA THR A 20 -9.24 -6.65 -51.73
C THR A 20 -7.84 -6.93 -52.30
N GLY A 21 -7.63 -6.88 -53.63
CA GLY A 21 -6.37 -7.25 -54.29
C GLY A 21 -6.02 -8.74 -54.21
N PHE A 22 -6.71 -9.48 -53.34
CA PHE A 22 -6.57 -10.91 -53.15
C PHE A 22 -7.61 -11.62 -54.03
N SER A 23 -7.12 -12.44 -54.95
CA SER A 23 -7.94 -13.41 -55.67
C SER A 23 -7.45 -14.81 -55.30
N THR A 24 -8.39 -15.70 -55.03
CA THR A 24 -8.06 -17.13 -54.95
C THR A 24 -7.98 -17.70 -56.36
N PRO A 25 -7.16 -18.75 -56.58
CA PRO A 25 -7.19 -19.51 -57.83
C PRO A 25 -8.58 -20.10 -58.10
N ASP A 26 -8.88 -20.35 -59.37
CA ASP A 26 -10.13 -20.98 -59.78
C ASP A 26 -10.32 -22.33 -59.08
N SER A 27 -11.52 -22.56 -58.55
CA SER A 27 -11.88 -23.78 -57.81
C SER A 27 -11.07 -24.02 -56.53
N TYR A 28 -10.42 -23.02 -55.94
CA TYR A 28 -9.69 -23.16 -54.66
C TYR A 28 -10.58 -23.81 -53.58
N PHE A 29 -11.74 -23.20 -53.29
CA PHE A 29 -12.65 -23.70 -52.26
C PHE A 29 -13.32 -25.03 -52.61
N ASN A 30 -13.43 -25.38 -53.89
CA ASN A 30 -13.98 -26.67 -54.32
C ASN A 30 -12.98 -27.82 -54.15
N LYS A 31 -11.68 -27.53 -54.14
CA LYS A 31 -10.61 -28.54 -54.11
C LYS A 31 -9.81 -28.53 -52.80
N VAL A 32 -10.07 -27.56 -51.91
CA VAL A 32 -9.31 -27.41 -50.67
C VAL A 32 -9.55 -28.60 -49.74
N ASP A 33 -10.79 -29.07 -49.63
CA ASP A 33 -11.15 -30.22 -48.78
C ASP A 33 -10.50 -31.50 -49.29
N ASP A 34 -10.61 -31.79 -50.59
CA ASP A 34 -9.97 -32.94 -51.22
C ASP A 34 -8.45 -32.90 -51.06
N ARG A 35 -7.84 -31.71 -51.18
CA ARG A 35 -6.41 -31.52 -50.97
C ARG A 35 -6.01 -31.79 -49.53
N ILE A 36 -6.74 -31.25 -48.55
CA ILE A 36 -6.50 -31.47 -47.13
C ILE A 36 -6.62 -32.97 -46.82
N LEU A 37 -7.70 -33.62 -47.27
CA LEU A 37 -7.91 -35.06 -47.08
C LEU A 37 -6.82 -35.89 -47.76
N SER A 38 -6.34 -35.49 -48.93
CA SER A 38 -5.24 -36.17 -49.63
C SER A 38 -3.88 -35.99 -48.94
N MET A 39 -3.68 -34.88 -48.22
CA MET A 39 -2.48 -34.63 -47.41
C MET A 39 -2.54 -35.38 -46.09
N ILE A 40 -3.73 -35.55 -45.53
CA ILE A 40 -4.01 -36.47 -44.43
C ILE A 40 -4.09 -37.89 -45.00
N LYS A 41 -3.01 -38.35 -45.64
CA LYS A 41 -2.79 -39.80 -45.69
C LYS A 41 -2.61 -40.21 -44.23
N PRO A 42 -3.42 -41.13 -43.69
CA PRO A 42 -3.00 -41.83 -42.48
C PRO A 42 -1.74 -42.58 -42.89
N THR A 43 -0.57 -41.99 -42.65
CA THR A 43 0.66 -42.76 -42.51
C THR A 43 0.29 -43.80 -41.47
N SER A 44 0.14 -45.05 -41.92
CA SER A 44 -0.27 -46.18 -41.11
C SER A 44 0.42 -46.05 -39.76
N LEU A 45 -0.32 -45.64 -38.73
CA LEU A 45 0.23 -45.49 -37.40
C LEU A 45 0.67 -46.89 -37.04
N SER A 46 1.98 -47.14 -37.14
CA SER A 46 2.58 -48.45 -36.93
C SER A 46 2.11 -48.92 -35.56
N LYS A 47 1.27 -49.95 -35.55
CA LYS A 47 0.67 -50.50 -34.34
C LYS A 47 1.82 -51.18 -33.58
N GLY A 48 2.49 -50.41 -32.71
CA GLY A 48 3.67 -50.87 -31.97
C GLY A 48 4.79 -49.84 -31.79
N ILE A 49 4.76 -48.70 -32.48
CA ILE A 49 5.69 -47.59 -32.21
C ILE A 49 5.02 -46.63 -31.23
N ASN A 50 5.65 -46.36 -30.08
CA ASN A 50 5.21 -45.30 -29.16
C ASN A 50 5.41 -43.94 -29.82
N ILE A 51 4.42 -43.52 -30.62
CA ILE A 51 4.37 -42.23 -31.34
C ILE A 51 4.34 -41.02 -30.39
N PHE A 52 4.04 -41.26 -29.11
CA PHE A 52 4.07 -40.26 -28.05
C PHE A 52 5.36 -40.30 -27.22
N SER A 53 6.35 -41.08 -27.63
CA SER A 53 7.66 -41.06 -26.96
C SER A 53 8.43 -39.82 -27.39
N THR A 54 9.03 -39.14 -26.42
CA THR A 54 10.02 -38.11 -26.71
C THR A 54 11.26 -38.74 -27.32
N PRO A 55 12.03 -38.00 -28.16
CA PRO A 55 13.35 -38.44 -28.61
C PRO A 55 14.27 -38.77 -27.44
N ASP A 56 15.23 -39.66 -27.68
CA ASP A 56 16.28 -39.96 -26.71
C ASP A 56 16.99 -38.67 -26.29
N ASN A 57 17.23 -38.52 -24.99
CA ASN A 57 17.91 -37.36 -24.40
C ASN A 57 17.18 -36.01 -24.54
N TYR A 58 15.91 -35.96 -24.95
CA TYR A 58 15.16 -34.70 -25.04
C TYR A 58 15.24 -33.87 -23.75
N PHE A 59 14.94 -34.47 -22.59
CA PHE A 59 14.94 -33.77 -21.30
C PHE A 59 16.33 -33.41 -20.77
N THR A 60 17.40 -33.99 -21.34
CA THR A 60 18.77 -33.67 -20.94
C THR A 60 19.37 -32.58 -21.83
N THR A 61 18.95 -32.47 -23.10
CA THR A 61 19.49 -31.48 -24.05
C THR A 61 18.64 -30.24 -24.22
N VAL A 62 17.33 -30.32 -23.97
CA VAL A 62 16.38 -29.20 -24.22
C VAL A 62 16.75 -27.94 -23.45
N GLU A 63 17.27 -28.06 -22.23
CA GLU A 63 17.70 -26.91 -21.43
C GLU A 63 18.87 -26.19 -22.10
N ASP A 64 19.88 -26.93 -22.54
CA ASP A 64 21.07 -26.39 -23.21
C ASP A 64 20.71 -25.76 -24.56
N ASP A 65 19.85 -26.40 -25.35
CA ASP A 65 19.35 -25.89 -26.63
C ASP A 65 18.59 -24.56 -26.46
N ILE A 66 17.80 -24.43 -25.39
CA ILE A 66 17.07 -23.20 -25.06
C ILE A 66 18.07 -22.10 -24.69
N PHE A 67 19.04 -22.37 -23.82
CA PHE A 67 20.03 -21.37 -23.42
C PHE A 67 20.90 -20.90 -24.61
N GLU A 68 21.28 -21.82 -25.51
CA GLU A 68 22.00 -21.50 -26.74
C GLU A 68 21.16 -20.60 -27.66
N LYS A 69 19.90 -20.96 -27.93
CA LYS A 69 18.99 -20.18 -28.79
C LYS A 69 18.69 -18.79 -28.23
N LEU A 70 18.58 -18.66 -26.91
CA LEU A 70 18.31 -17.38 -26.26
C LEU A 70 19.58 -16.52 -26.11
N ASN A 71 20.75 -17.03 -26.51
CA ASN A 71 22.06 -16.39 -26.31
C ASN A 71 22.28 -15.96 -24.84
N ILE A 72 21.67 -16.69 -23.91
CA ILE A 72 21.82 -16.50 -22.48
C ILE A 72 23.07 -17.28 -22.12
N LYS A 73 24.20 -16.57 -21.98
CA LYS A 73 25.40 -17.18 -21.39
C LYS A 73 25.00 -17.76 -20.04
N LYS A 74 25.15 -19.08 -19.85
CA LYS A 74 25.09 -19.73 -18.52
C LYS A 74 25.91 -18.86 -17.59
N THR A 75 25.19 -18.22 -16.69
CA THR A 75 25.53 -16.91 -16.15
C THR A 75 26.93 -16.88 -15.54
N LYS A 76 27.69 -15.84 -15.89
CA LYS A 76 28.84 -15.30 -15.15
C LYS A 76 28.68 -15.62 -13.67
N ASN A 77 29.60 -16.40 -13.09
CA ASN A 77 29.63 -16.77 -11.67
C ASN A 77 29.21 -15.58 -10.80
N ILE A 78 27.94 -15.56 -10.39
CA ILE A 78 27.41 -14.51 -9.54
C ILE A 78 28.01 -14.82 -8.19
N LYS A 79 28.80 -13.90 -7.64
CA LYS A 79 29.51 -14.12 -6.38
C LYS A 79 28.47 -14.27 -5.27
N VAL A 80 28.10 -15.50 -4.94
CA VAL A 80 27.11 -15.80 -3.90
C VAL A 80 27.75 -15.47 -2.56
N ILE A 81 27.32 -14.36 -1.95
CA ILE A 81 27.77 -13.98 -0.61
C ILE A 81 26.88 -14.72 0.39
N SER A 82 27.49 -15.55 1.22
CA SER A 82 26.77 -16.25 2.29
C SER A 82 26.35 -15.27 3.38
N LEU A 83 25.07 -15.32 3.77
CA LEU A 83 24.50 -14.45 4.80
C LEU A 83 25.26 -14.56 6.14
N ARG A 84 25.77 -15.77 6.45
CA ARG A 84 26.58 -16.05 7.65
C ARG A 84 27.83 -15.17 7.71
N LYS A 85 28.55 -15.01 6.59
CA LYS A 85 29.76 -14.17 6.54
C LYS A 85 29.44 -12.70 6.79
N ARG A 86 28.29 -12.23 6.29
CA ARG A 86 27.82 -10.86 6.50
C ARG A 86 27.45 -10.63 7.97
N ILE A 87 26.72 -11.55 8.60
CA ILE A 87 26.36 -11.44 10.03
C ILE A 87 27.60 -11.48 10.92
N LEU A 88 28.55 -12.40 10.65
CA LEU A 88 29.82 -12.51 11.39
C LEU A 88 30.65 -11.22 11.36
N GLN A 89 30.56 -10.42 10.30
CA GLN A 89 31.25 -9.13 10.22
C GLN A 89 30.65 -8.06 11.14
N PHE A 90 29.36 -8.16 11.50
CA PHE A 90 28.68 -7.21 12.39
C PHE A 90 28.74 -7.58 13.87
N VAL A 91 29.15 -8.80 14.21
CA VAL A 91 29.28 -9.28 15.60
C VAL A 91 30.09 -8.33 16.50
N PRO A 92 31.29 -7.84 16.12
CA PRO A 92 32.06 -6.97 17.01
C PRO A 92 31.40 -5.59 17.22
N LEU A 93 30.71 -5.06 16.19
CA LEU A 93 29.99 -3.79 16.29
C LEU A 93 28.82 -3.91 17.26
N ILE A 94 28.02 -4.96 17.13
CA ILE A 94 26.87 -5.23 18.01
C ILE A 94 27.36 -5.47 19.44
N ALA A 95 28.41 -6.28 19.62
CA ALA A 95 28.99 -6.52 20.94
C ALA A 95 29.47 -5.23 21.61
N ALA A 96 30.18 -4.36 20.88
CA ALA A 96 30.63 -3.08 21.41
C ALA A 96 29.47 -2.15 21.77
N ALA A 97 28.44 -2.06 20.92
CA ALA A 97 27.24 -1.26 21.19
C ALA A 97 26.48 -1.79 22.42
N SER A 98 26.35 -3.11 22.57
CA SER A 98 25.72 -3.73 23.73
C SER A 98 26.50 -3.48 25.02
N VAL A 99 27.84 -3.53 24.95
CA VAL A 99 28.70 -3.21 26.11
C VAL A 99 28.60 -1.74 26.47
N LEU A 100 28.63 -0.83 25.48
CA LEU A 100 28.43 0.60 25.71
C LEU A 100 27.06 0.88 26.32
N LEU A 101 25.99 0.31 25.76
CA LEU A 101 24.63 0.44 26.30
C LEU A 101 24.54 -0.10 27.73
N PHE A 102 25.14 -1.26 28.00
CA PHE A 102 25.17 -1.85 29.33
C PHE A 102 25.89 -0.94 30.33
N ILE A 103 27.07 -0.42 29.98
CA ILE A 103 27.80 0.53 30.82
C ILE A 103 26.97 1.80 31.01
N SER A 104 26.40 2.36 29.95
CA SER A 104 25.56 3.55 30.02
C SER A 104 24.36 3.35 30.94
N LEU A 105 23.64 2.24 30.85
CA LEU A 105 22.50 1.95 31.71
C LEU A 105 22.88 1.72 33.17
N ASN A 106 24.07 1.16 33.45
CA ASN A 106 24.54 0.94 34.82
C ASN A 106 25.11 2.21 35.48
N TYR A 107 25.66 3.13 34.70
CA TYR A 107 26.22 4.40 35.21
C TYR A 107 25.22 5.56 35.19
N LEU A 108 24.13 5.47 34.42
CA LEU A 108 23.09 6.47 34.37
C LEU A 108 22.07 6.23 35.49
N ASN A 109 22.22 6.95 36.61
CA ASN A 109 21.19 6.99 37.65
C ASN A 109 19.98 7.77 37.14
N THR A 110 18.93 7.05 36.72
CA THR A 110 17.62 7.61 36.34
C THR A 110 16.62 7.52 37.48
N SER A 111 17.09 7.65 38.73
CA SER A 111 16.22 7.75 39.91
C SER A 111 15.64 9.17 40.04
N THR A 112 14.96 9.64 39.00
CA THR A 112 13.93 10.67 39.15
C THR A 112 12.64 9.93 39.38
N THR A 113 12.36 9.61 40.64
CA THR A 113 11.00 9.25 41.04
C THR A 113 10.19 10.53 40.92
N TYR A 114 9.33 10.61 39.91
CA TYR A 114 8.35 11.68 39.82
C TYR A 114 7.15 11.26 40.66
N ASP A 115 6.81 12.08 41.65
CA ASP A 115 5.56 11.92 42.40
C ASP A 115 4.50 12.89 41.88
N PHE A 116 3.23 12.67 42.23
CA PHE A 116 2.16 13.60 41.82
C PHE A 116 2.36 15.00 42.41
N GLU A 117 3.08 15.13 43.52
CA GLU A 117 3.45 16.40 44.15
C GLU A 117 4.47 17.22 43.35
N ASP A 118 5.15 16.61 42.37
CA ASP A 118 6.08 17.33 41.48
C ASP A 118 5.36 18.04 40.33
N ILE A 119 4.07 17.78 40.13
CA ILE A 119 3.26 18.42 39.09
C ILE A 119 2.88 19.83 39.57
N THR A 120 3.34 20.85 38.84
CA THR A 120 2.99 22.23 39.14
C THR A 120 1.78 22.70 38.35
N GLU A 121 1.12 23.77 38.81
CA GLU A 121 0.03 24.43 38.08
C GLU A 121 0.46 24.88 36.67
N ALA A 122 1.72 25.31 36.52
CA ALA A 122 2.29 25.68 35.23
C ALA A 122 2.36 24.49 34.27
N ASP A 123 2.67 23.29 34.78
CA ASP A 123 2.69 22.05 33.98
C ASP A 123 1.28 21.66 33.53
N ILE A 124 0.29 21.76 34.42
CA ILE A 124 -1.12 21.48 34.12
C ILE A 124 -1.65 22.47 33.07
N THR A 125 -1.36 23.75 33.25
CA THR A 125 -1.75 24.81 32.31
C THR A 125 -1.12 24.57 30.93
N PHE A 126 0.18 24.29 30.90
CA PHE A 126 0.88 23.97 29.67
C PHE A 126 0.29 22.72 28.99
N TRP A 127 -0.03 21.69 29.75
CA TRP A 127 -0.65 20.46 29.24
C TRP A 127 -2.02 20.73 28.59
N TYR A 128 -2.83 21.59 29.21
CA TYR A 128 -4.13 21.99 28.69
C TYR A 128 -4.00 22.90 27.44
N GLU A 129 -3.16 23.92 27.47
CA GLU A 129 -2.96 24.87 26.36
C GLU A 129 -2.40 24.19 25.09
N ASN A 130 -1.57 23.15 25.26
CA ASN A 130 -1.07 22.36 24.13
C ASN A 130 -2.10 21.35 23.59
N GLY A 131 -3.32 21.31 24.15
CA GLY A 131 -4.41 20.46 23.70
C GLY A 131 -4.24 18.98 24.06
N TYR A 132 -3.39 18.67 25.04
CA TYR A 132 -3.28 17.31 25.58
C TYR A 132 -4.39 17.01 26.58
N GLY A 133 -4.97 18.06 27.17
CA GLY A 133 -6.17 17.99 28.01
C GLY A 133 -7.41 18.50 27.30
N SER A 134 -8.52 17.81 27.50
CA SER A 134 -9.86 18.30 27.20
C SER A 134 -10.68 18.25 28.48
N ALA A 135 -11.37 19.34 28.81
CA ALA A 135 -12.31 19.37 29.90
C ALA A 135 -13.72 19.17 29.32
N ASP A 136 -14.35 18.04 29.64
CA ASP A 136 -15.75 17.81 29.32
C ASP A 136 -16.63 18.39 30.44
N SER A 137 -17.67 19.14 30.08
CA SER A 137 -18.56 19.79 31.06
C SER A 137 -19.26 18.79 31.97
N ASN A 138 -19.54 17.59 31.48
CA ASN A 138 -20.22 16.55 32.24
C ASN A 138 -19.24 15.87 33.20
N GLU A 139 -17.96 15.76 32.84
CA GLU A 139 -16.90 15.27 33.72
C GLU A 139 -16.62 16.28 34.85
N LEU A 140 -16.50 17.56 34.53
CA LEU A 140 -16.35 18.63 35.52
C LEU A 140 -17.52 18.66 36.53
N ALA A 141 -18.75 18.44 36.06
CA ALA A 141 -19.95 18.38 36.91
C ALA A 141 -19.95 17.21 37.91
N THR A 142 -19.10 16.20 37.72
CA THR A 142 -18.94 15.10 38.70
C THR A 142 -17.91 15.38 39.78
N VAL A 143 -17.03 16.35 39.56
CA VAL A 143 -15.91 16.69 40.45
C VAL A 143 -16.19 17.96 41.25
N ILE A 144 -16.93 18.92 40.69
CA ILE A 144 -17.30 20.18 41.34
C ILE A 144 -18.38 19.94 42.40
N ASP A 145 -18.13 20.36 43.64
CA ASP A 145 -19.11 20.38 44.73
C ASP A 145 -19.51 21.83 45.10
N ASN A 146 -20.68 22.00 45.71
CA ASN A 146 -21.16 23.27 46.24
C ASN A 146 -20.21 23.86 47.28
N SER A 147 -19.41 23.03 47.96
CA SER A 147 -18.39 23.49 48.92
C SER A 147 -17.18 24.15 48.27
N ASP A 148 -16.98 23.97 46.96
CA ASP A 148 -15.87 24.59 46.23
C ASP A 148 -16.19 26.06 45.84
N PHE A 149 -17.45 26.48 46.01
CA PHE A 149 -17.91 27.83 45.74
C PHE A 149 -17.98 28.65 47.03
N ASP A 150 -16.90 29.35 47.35
CA ASP A 150 -16.89 30.30 48.45
C ASP A 150 -17.64 31.60 48.07
N GLU A 151 -18.15 32.33 49.07
CA GLU A 151 -18.78 33.64 48.87
C GLU A 151 -17.85 34.63 48.13
N ALA A 152 -16.53 34.47 48.29
CA ALA A 152 -15.51 35.25 47.57
C ALA A 152 -15.45 34.94 46.06
N PHE A 153 -15.72 33.70 45.64
CA PHE A 153 -15.76 33.33 44.22
C PHE A 153 -16.89 34.08 43.50
N LEU A 154 -18.06 34.16 44.13
CA LEU A 154 -19.21 34.89 43.58
C LEU A 154 -18.95 36.40 43.44
N THR A 155 -18.10 36.99 44.28
CA THR A 155 -17.70 38.41 44.15
C THR A 155 -16.71 38.70 43.02
N THR A 156 -16.06 37.66 42.48
CA THR A 156 -15.09 37.80 41.37
C THR A 156 -15.80 37.82 40.00
N ILE A 157 -17.04 37.33 39.95
CA ILE A 157 -17.87 37.36 38.76
C ILE A 157 -18.48 38.77 38.60
N ASN A 158 -18.06 39.49 37.56
CA ASN A 158 -18.60 40.81 37.26
C ASN A 158 -19.97 40.73 36.55
N ASP A 159 -20.84 41.70 36.79
CA ASP A 159 -22.17 41.82 36.20
C ASP A 159 -22.12 41.82 34.66
N GLU A 160 -21.10 42.46 34.07
CA GLU A 160 -20.90 42.49 32.61
C GLU A 160 -20.65 41.09 32.01
N SER A 161 -19.94 40.24 32.75
CA SER A 161 -19.69 38.85 32.34
C SER A 161 -20.97 38.02 32.41
N ILE A 162 -21.82 38.28 33.41
CA ILE A 162 -23.13 37.62 33.57
C ILE A 162 -24.07 38.06 32.44
N GLU A 163 -24.14 39.37 32.15
CA GLU A 163 -24.96 39.90 31.06
C GLU A 163 -24.53 39.33 29.70
N SER A 164 -23.22 39.27 29.43
CA SER A 164 -22.70 38.65 28.21
C SER A 164 -23.09 37.17 28.13
N TYR A 165 -23.01 36.42 29.22
CA TYR A 165 -23.41 35.01 29.24
C TYR A 165 -24.91 34.83 28.99
N LEU A 166 -25.75 35.60 29.68
CA LEU A 166 -27.21 35.56 29.50
C LEU A 166 -27.63 35.91 28.07
N ASN A 167 -26.91 36.81 27.41
CA ASN A 167 -27.15 37.16 26.00
C ASN A 167 -26.75 36.05 25.01
N THR A 168 -25.93 35.07 25.42
CA THR A 168 -25.62 33.89 24.61
C THR A 168 -26.61 32.75 24.78
N MET A 169 -27.43 32.77 25.84
CA MET A 169 -28.53 31.85 26.02
C MET A 169 -29.71 32.22 25.12
N ASP A 170 -30.30 31.22 24.46
CA ASP A 170 -31.52 31.42 23.69
C ASP A 170 -32.67 31.77 24.64
N ASN A 171 -33.28 32.95 24.45
CA ASN A 171 -34.33 33.49 25.30
C ASN A 171 -35.56 32.55 25.41
N SER A 172 -35.72 31.61 24.46
CA SER A 172 -36.75 30.57 24.52
C SER A 172 -36.54 29.54 25.64
N ILE A 173 -35.30 29.32 26.08
CA ILE A 173 -34.97 28.41 27.18
C ILE A 173 -35.32 29.05 28.53
N LEU A 174 -35.03 30.35 28.69
CA LEU A 174 -35.28 31.09 29.94
C LEU A 174 -36.77 31.22 30.26
N ILE A 175 -37.64 31.33 29.26
CA ILE A 175 -39.10 31.45 29.44
C ILE A 175 -39.74 30.11 29.84
N ASN A 176 -39.15 28.97 29.44
CA ASN A 176 -39.70 27.65 29.71
C ASN A 176 -39.41 27.11 31.13
N GLU A 177 -38.41 27.65 31.83
CA GLU A 177 -38.12 27.24 33.23
C GLU A 177 -38.88 28.06 34.29
N ILE A 178 -39.59 29.13 33.89
CA ILE A 178 -40.36 30.00 34.80
C ILE A 178 -41.82 29.52 34.96
N GLN A 179 -42.20 28.41 34.33
CA GLN A 179 -43.53 27.78 34.45
C GLN A 179 -43.46 26.43 35.17
#